data_AF-A0A822F5X4-F1
#
_entry.id   AF-A0A822F5X4-F1
#
_cell.length_a   1.000
_cell.length_b   1.000
_cell.length_c   1.000
_cell.angle_alpha   90.00
_cell.angle_beta   90.00
_cell.angle_gamma   90.00
#
_symmetry.space_group_name_H-M   'P 1'
#
loop_
_entity.id
_entity.type
_entity.pdbx_description
1 polymer ?
#
loop_
_entity_poly.entity_id
_entity_poly.type
_entity_poly.pdbx_seq_one_letter_code
_entity_poly.pdbx_strand_id
1 'polypeptide(L)'
;WTPLRGSPVNIPEDARWEQYGFIVAGGYGEGNETNQFKSPEGLFLDDEENLYIADELNDRIMKWKVNATTGQVVAGGNGRGNETHQLDYPTDVIVDKETDSLIICDRGNKRV
;
A
#
# COMPACT_ATOMS: atom_id res chain seq x y z
N TRP A 1 5.76 -1.12 35.70
CA TRP A 1 5.86 -1.00 34.23
C TRP A 1 4.45 -0.92 33.67
N THR A 2 4.07 0.27 33.23
CA THR A 2 2.77 0.59 32.61
C THR A 2 3.10 1.28 31.29
N PRO A 3 2.55 0.86 30.15
CA PRO A 3 2.86 1.52 28.88
C PRO A 3 2.22 2.92 28.90
N LEU A 4 3.01 3.92 28.51
CA LEU A 4 2.56 5.29 28.36
C LEU A 4 1.50 5.34 27.24
N ARG A 5 0.25 5.59 27.62
CA ARG A 5 -0.77 6.14 26.72
C ARG A 5 -0.22 7.45 26.19
N GLY A 6 0.09 7.52 24.90
CA GLY A 6 0.41 8.76 24.23
C GLY A 6 -0.79 9.70 24.29
N SER A 7 -0.65 10.80 25.03
CA SER A 7 -1.52 11.97 24.89
C SER A 7 -1.49 12.43 23.43
N PRO A 8 -2.59 13.00 22.89
CA PRO A 8 -2.58 13.55 21.54
C PRO A 8 -1.51 14.66 21.49
N VAL A 9 -0.52 14.48 20.62
CA VAL A 9 0.51 15.50 20.40
C VAL A 9 -0.18 16.70 19.77
N ASN A 10 -0.05 17.86 20.41
CA ASN A 10 -0.61 19.12 19.95
C ASN A 10 0.33 19.68 18.87
N ILE A 11 0.13 19.29 17.60
CA ILE A 11 1.01 19.71 16.49
C ILE A 11 0.55 21.09 15.99
N PRO A 12 1.42 22.13 16.01
CA PRO A 12 1.13 23.44 15.46
C PRO A 12 0.79 23.37 13.97
N GLU A 13 -0.19 24.17 13.51
CA GLU A 13 -0.69 24.16 12.11
C GLU A 13 0.37 24.47 11.04
N ASP A 14 1.54 25.00 11.44
CA ASP A 14 2.67 25.37 10.59
C ASP A 14 3.79 24.31 10.51
N ALA A 15 3.75 23.26 11.32
CA ALA A 15 4.74 22.17 11.32
C ALA A 15 4.45 21.08 10.25
N ARG A 16 4.05 21.49 9.03
CA ARG A 16 3.49 20.57 8.01
C ARG A 16 4.46 19.53 7.47
N TRP A 17 5.76 19.65 7.75
CA TRP A 17 6.77 18.67 7.39
C TRP A 17 7.81 18.59 8.51
N GLU A 18 7.69 17.60 9.40
CA GLU A 18 8.80 17.30 10.31
C GLU A 18 9.98 16.75 9.49
N GLN A 19 11.21 16.99 9.95
CA GLN A 19 12.43 16.47 9.31
C GLN A 19 12.50 14.92 9.34
N TYR A 20 11.57 14.27 10.03
CA TYR A 20 11.52 12.82 10.21
C TYR A 20 10.26 12.22 9.58
N GLY A 21 10.46 11.23 8.72
CA GLY A 21 9.39 10.36 8.23
C GLY A 21 9.13 9.19 9.18
N PHE A 22 7.97 8.57 9.04
CA PHE A 22 7.61 7.33 9.73
C PHE A 22 7.20 6.26 8.71
N ILE A 23 7.38 4.99 9.09
CA ILE A 23 6.97 3.86 8.26
C ILE A 23 5.45 3.69 8.44
N VAL A 24 4.71 3.79 7.34
CA VAL A 24 3.24 3.64 7.31
C VAL A 24 2.81 2.21 6.99
N ALA A 25 3.58 1.54 6.13
CA ALA A 25 3.33 0.18 5.68
C ALA A 25 4.66 -0.56 5.50
N GLY A 26 4.67 -1.87 5.75
CA GLY A 26 5.88 -2.68 5.62
C GLY A 26 6.86 -2.48 6.77
N GLY A 27 8.16 -2.50 6.46
CA GLY A 27 9.25 -2.32 7.45
C GLY A 27 9.74 -3.61 8.11
N TYR A 28 9.19 -4.77 7.74
CA TYR A 28 9.56 -6.09 8.28
C TYR A 28 10.49 -6.89 7.37
N GLY A 29 11.25 -6.19 6.52
CA GLY A 29 12.16 -6.77 5.53
C GLY A 29 11.49 -7.13 4.20
N GLU A 30 12.31 -7.59 3.26
CA GLU A 30 11.86 -8.09 1.97
C GLU A 30 11.11 -9.43 2.13
N GLY A 31 9.95 -9.57 1.50
CA GLY A 31 9.20 -10.82 1.51
C GLY A 31 7.78 -10.69 0.95
N ASN A 32 7.00 -11.75 1.07
CA ASN A 32 5.64 -11.86 0.53
C ASN A 32 4.56 -12.00 1.62
N GLU A 33 4.94 -11.94 2.90
CA GLU A 33 3.97 -11.87 3.99
C GLU A 33 3.16 -10.58 3.94
N THR A 34 2.04 -10.52 4.67
CA THR A 34 1.12 -9.37 4.64
C THR A 34 1.68 -8.11 5.30
N ASN A 35 2.81 -8.20 6.00
CA ASN A 35 3.57 -7.09 6.56
C ASN A 35 4.89 -6.81 5.83
N GLN A 36 5.12 -7.44 4.67
CA GLN A 36 6.35 -7.31 3.90
C GLN A 36 6.04 -6.86 2.47
N PHE A 37 7.05 -6.28 1.83
CA PHE A 37 7.03 -5.93 0.41
C PHE A 37 8.29 -6.47 -0.26
N LYS A 38 8.25 -6.67 -1.58
CA LYS A 38 9.42 -7.09 -2.34
C LYS A 38 9.98 -6.01 -3.26
N SER A 39 9.10 -5.19 -3.86
CA SER A 39 9.48 -3.94 -4.54
C SER A 39 8.24 -3.06 -4.64
N PRO A 40 7.88 -2.32 -3.58
CA PRO A 40 6.73 -1.43 -3.63
C PRO A 40 7.05 -0.22 -4.54
N GLU A 41 6.16 0.08 -5.49
CA GLU A 41 6.32 1.16 -6.46
C GLU A 41 5.30 2.28 -6.22
N GLY A 42 4.28 2.39 -7.07
CA GLY A 42 3.22 3.38 -6.96
C GLY A 42 2.25 3.11 -5.82
N LEU A 43 1.60 4.18 -5.35
CA LEU A 43 0.64 4.14 -4.27
C LEU A 43 -0.49 5.17 -4.44
N PHE A 44 -1.60 4.90 -3.78
CA PHE A 44 -2.74 5.81 -3.69
C PHE A 44 -3.33 5.82 -2.28
N LEU A 45 -3.54 7.01 -1.72
CA LEU A 45 -4.19 7.21 -0.43
C LEU A 45 -5.61 7.71 -0.67
N ASP A 46 -6.62 6.98 -0.18
CA ASP A 46 -8.00 7.43 -0.23
C ASP A 46 -8.36 8.36 0.94
N ASP A 47 -9.56 8.94 0.92
CA ASP A 47 -10.02 9.88 1.97
C ASP A 47 -10.36 9.16 3.28
N GLU A 48 -10.42 7.82 3.24
CA GLU A 48 -10.62 6.97 4.40
C GLU A 48 -9.28 6.51 4.97
N GLU A 49 -8.15 7.10 4.59
CA GLU A 49 -6.81 6.72 5.07
C GLU A 49 -6.45 5.25 4.80
N ASN A 50 -6.95 4.68 3.70
CA ASN A 50 -6.45 3.43 3.16
C ASN A 50 -5.39 3.72 2.09
N LEU A 51 -4.24 3.11 2.25
CA LEU A 51 -3.12 3.17 1.32
C LEU A 51 -3.14 1.92 0.44
N TYR A 52 -3.20 2.12 -0.87
CA TYR A 52 -3.11 1.08 -1.89
C TYR A 52 -1.70 1.13 -2.46
N ILE A 53 -1.02 0.00 -2.55
CA ILE A 53 0.40 -0.08 -2.94
C ILE A 53 0.57 -1.17 -3.98
N ALA A 54 1.23 -0.85 -5.09
CA ALA A 54 1.69 -1.82 -6.05
C ALA A 54 2.97 -2.49 -5.55
N ASP A 55 2.89 -3.77 -5.15
CA ASP A 55 4.03 -4.56 -4.69
C ASP A 55 4.57 -5.37 -5.88
N GLU A 56 5.34 -4.68 -6.72
CA GLU A 56 5.68 -5.07 -8.09
C GLU A 56 6.22 -6.50 -8.17
N LEU A 57 7.24 -6.82 -7.36
CA LEU A 57 7.92 -8.12 -7.41
C LEU A 57 7.16 -9.25 -6.68
N ASN A 58 6.05 -8.93 -6.01
CA ASN A 58 5.10 -9.92 -5.50
C ASN A 58 3.84 -10.02 -6.38
N ASP A 59 3.77 -9.29 -7.50
CA ASP A 59 2.70 -9.35 -8.49
C ASP A 59 1.29 -9.16 -7.84
N ARG A 60 1.17 -8.18 -6.94
CA ARG A 60 -0.03 -7.92 -6.14
C ARG A 60 -0.24 -6.44 -5.85
N ILE A 61 -1.49 -6.08 -5.54
CA ILE A 61 -1.85 -4.81 -4.91
C ILE A 61 -2.21 -5.05 -3.45
N MET A 62 -1.61 -4.28 -2.56
CA MET A 62 -1.86 -4.32 -1.11
C MET A 62 -2.71 -3.11 -0.70
N LYS A 63 -3.80 -3.33 0.04
CA LYS A 63 -4.52 -2.31 0.81
C LYS A 63 -4.01 -2.30 2.24
N TRP A 64 -3.69 -1.14 2.77
CA TRP A 64 -3.11 -0.96 4.09
C TRP A 64 -3.76 0.23 4.79
N LYS A 65 -4.46 -0.01 5.90
CA LYS A 65 -5.01 1.08 6.71
C LYS A 65 -3.87 1.80 7.42
N VAL A 66 -3.82 3.14 7.37
CA VAL A 66 -2.80 3.92 8.09
C VAL A 66 -2.75 3.48 9.57
N ASN A 67 -1.54 3.25 10.10
CA ASN A 67 -1.25 2.70 11.43
C ASN A 67 -1.55 1.20 11.64
N ALA A 68 -1.98 0.44 10.62
CA ALA A 68 -2.04 -1.02 10.71
C ALA A 68 -0.65 -1.66 10.69
N THR A 69 -0.52 -2.87 11.23
CA THR A 69 0.73 -3.65 11.22
C THR A 69 0.83 -4.64 10.05
N THR A 70 -0.29 -4.94 9.39
CA THR A 70 -0.38 -5.80 8.19
C THR A 70 -1.35 -5.21 7.20
N GLY A 71 -1.13 -5.48 5.91
CA GLY A 71 -2.05 -5.16 4.83
C GLY A 71 -2.90 -6.36 4.38
N GLN A 72 -3.69 -6.13 3.35
CA GLN A 72 -4.53 -7.13 2.69
C GLN A 72 -4.26 -7.12 1.19
N VAL A 73 -4.13 -8.29 0.58
CA VAL A 73 -4.09 -8.42 -0.89
C VAL A 73 -5.49 -8.12 -1.44
N VAL A 74 -5.60 -7.12 -2.32
CA VAL A 74 -6.89 -6.70 -2.93
C VAL A 74 -6.95 -6.93 -4.44
N ALA A 75 -5.81 -7.14 -5.09
CA ALA A 75 -5.72 -7.60 -6.48
C ALA A 75 -4.41 -8.36 -6.71
N GLY A 76 -4.37 -9.25 -7.70
CA GLY A 76 -3.20 -10.11 -7.95
C GLY A 76 -2.93 -11.11 -6.82
N GLY A 77 -1.66 -11.47 -6.62
CA GLY A 77 -1.23 -12.45 -5.61
C GLY A 77 -1.55 -13.91 -5.94
N ASN A 78 -2.15 -14.19 -7.10
CA ASN A 78 -2.47 -15.53 -7.61
C ASN A 78 -1.38 -16.08 -8.54
N GLY A 79 -0.13 -15.70 -8.27
CA GLY A 79 1.00 -15.90 -9.17
C GLY A 79 0.99 -14.92 -10.35
N ARG A 80 2.18 -14.74 -10.92
CA ARG A 80 2.40 -13.92 -12.10
C ARG A 80 1.73 -14.51 -13.33
N GLY A 81 1.05 -13.67 -14.11
CA GLY A 81 0.47 -14.05 -15.40
C GLY A 81 -0.51 -13.02 -15.93
N ASN A 82 -1.21 -13.36 -17.02
CA ASN A 82 -2.04 -12.43 -17.79
C ASN A 82 -3.55 -12.64 -17.61
N GLU A 83 -3.96 -13.60 -16.78
CA GLU A 83 -5.37 -13.82 -16.44
C GLU A 83 -5.96 -12.63 -15.66
N THR A 84 -7.28 -12.55 -15.57
CA THR A 84 -7.96 -11.40 -14.93
C THR A 84 -7.72 -11.28 -13.43
N HIS A 85 -7.29 -12.35 -12.76
CA HIS A 85 -6.94 -12.36 -11.33
C HIS A 85 -5.42 -12.39 -11.09
N GLN A 86 -4.61 -12.29 -12.15
CA GLN A 86 -3.16 -12.25 -12.09
C GLN A 86 -2.65 -10.87 -12.51
N LEU A 87 -1.48 -10.52 -12.02
CA LEU A 87 -0.73 -9.33 -12.42
C LEU A 87 0.67 -9.77 -12.86
N ASP A 88 1.35 -8.91 -13.61
CA ASP A 88 2.75 -9.10 -13.99
C ASP A 88 3.47 -7.76 -13.86
N TYR A 89 4.27 -7.63 -12.80
CA TYR A 89 4.97 -6.39 -12.46
C TYR A 89 4.07 -5.14 -12.42
N PRO A 90 3.01 -5.10 -11.58
CA PRO A 90 2.18 -3.91 -11.45
C PRO A 90 3.01 -2.75 -10.88
N THR A 91 2.89 -1.56 -11.48
CA THR A 91 3.72 -0.40 -11.08
C THR A 91 2.97 0.69 -10.35
N ASP A 92 1.66 0.81 -10.55
CA ASP A 92 0.87 1.86 -9.94
C ASP A 92 -0.59 1.43 -9.79
N VAL A 93 -1.31 2.08 -8.88
CA VAL A 93 -2.72 1.83 -8.61
C VAL A 93 -3.42 3.12 -8.22
N ILE A 94 -4.64 3.32 -8.73
CA ILE A 94 -5.56 4.34 -8.22
C ILE A 94 -6.92 3.71 -7.92
N VAL A 95 -7.69 4.37 -7.06
CA VAL A 95 -9.09 4.00 -6.78
C VAL A 95 -10.00 5.03 -7.44
N ASP A 96 -10.87 4.57 -8.33
CA ASP A 96 -12.01 5.35 -8.81
C ASP A 96 -13.16 5.22 -7.78
N LYS A 97 -13.38 6.29 -7.02
CA LYS A 97 -14.38 6.33 -5.95
C LYS A 97 -15.81 6.33 -6.46
N GLU A 98 -16.06 6.77 -7.69
CA GLU A 98 -17.42 6.80 -8.25
C GLU A 98 -17.90 5.39 -8.59
N THR A 99 -16.97 4.52 -9.00
CA THR A 99 -17.26 3.14 -9.42
C THR A 99 -16.78 2.07 -8.44
N ASP A 100 -16.14 2.47 -7.34
CA ASP A 100 -15.49 1.57 -6.37
C ASP A 100 -14.53 0.57 -7.05
N SER A 101 -13.77 1.05 -8.03
CA SER A 101 -12.89 0.22 -8.86
C SER A 101 -11.41 0.55 -8.65
N LEU A 102 -10.56 -0.48 -8.70
CA LEU A 102 -9.11 -0.32 -8.76
C LEU A 102 -8.68 -0.26 -10.23
N ILE A 103 -7.88 0.74 -10.58
CA ILE A 103 -7.25 0.89 -11.89
C ILE A 103 -5.76 0.67 -11.69
N ILE A 104 -5.17 -0.31 -12.37
CA ILE A 104 -3.82 -0.82 -12.06
C ILE A 104 -2.96 -0.78 -13.30
N CYS A 105 -1.81 -0.12 -13.23
CA CYS A 105 -0.80 -0.18 -14.30
C CYS A 105 -0.08 -1.56 -14.27
N ASP A 106 -0.62 -2.54 -14.99
CA ASP A 106 -0.12 -3.92 -15.09
C ASP A 106 0.95 -4.05 -16.19
N ARG A 107 2.14 -3.51 -15.88
CA ARG A 107 3.22 -3.22 -16.85
C ARG A 107 3.65 -4.43 -17.67
N GLY A 108 3.86 -5.58 -17.05
CA GLY A 108 4.28 -6.82 -17.73
C GLY A 108 3.24 -7.33 -18.73
N ASN A 109 1.97 -7.19 -18.37
CA ASN A 109 0.84 -7.53 -19.24
C ASN A 109 0.48 -6.44 -20.25
N LYS A 110 1.14 -5.28 -20.20
CA LYS A 110 0.94 -4.15 -21.14
C LYS A 110 -0.51 -3.67 -21.15
N ARG A 111 -1.15 -3.67 -19.97
CA ARG A 111 -2.54 -3.25 -19.78
C ARG A 111 -2.70 -2.33 -18.58
N VAL A 112 -3.87 -1.71 -18.50
CA VAL A 112 -4.37 -0.92 -17.37
C VAL A 112 -5.74 -1.48 -16.98
#